data_AF-A0A942ZDU3-F1
#
_entry.id   AF-A0A942ZDU3-F1
#
_cell.length_a   1.000
_cell.length_b   1.000
_cell.length_c   1.000
_cell.angle_alpha   90.00
_cell.angle_beta   90.00
_cell.angle_gamma   90.00
#
_symmetry.space_group_name_H-M   'P 1'
#
loop_
_entity.id
_entity.type
_entity.pdbx_description
1 polymer ?
#
loop_
_entity_poly.entity_id
_entity_poly.type
_entity_poly.pdbx_seq_one_letter_code
_entity_poly.pdbx_strand_id
1 'polypeptide(L)'
;MYYSVLLLFSINLFLYCDETNGSLKYKMDNYEEKVKTKWEYNPFKNYATDRYFSSWLNPNAYNSKFWFGDIFNIKEMYPNKNFNFDKIILYYHPTLATEVTPISFKHNEKHRFKIGVGYLTHFFFSHYGKGFSQYYGKSLFYGTYTQTEVFFDYIYNNSFKFRFSPLRHVCSHIAGDILGDDKLYDKSTEEFKDNGFEQMQFSAHYKYGWFAFYGGVAFAITGFKKSNLVDLFNIFSGIDFRVPIWGEISFISGVYLGVNLDQINTIKRTIDDYIALRSYNEWTPSISVGAGVEIYRIIIGVKYQYERSKQLYAFKKMESKFGLEASLYL
;
A
#
# COMPACT_ATOMS: atom_id res chain seq x y z
N MET A 1 17.26 27.94 -9.77
CA MET A 1 17.32 27.61 -11.20
C MET A 1 18.64 26.93 -11.59
N TYR A 2 19.80 27.53 -11.31
CA TYR A 2 21.12 26.93 -11.64
C TYR A 2 21.38 25.55 -11.01
N TYR A 3 21.04 25.34 -9.74
CA TYR A 3 21.20 24.03 -9.07
C TYR A 3 20.27 22.94 -9.63
N SER A 4 19.08 23.31 -10.10
CA SER A 4 18.12 22.39 -10.72
C SER A 4 18.59 21.94 -12.11
N VAL A 5 19.21 22.85 -12.87
CA VAL A 5 19.83 22.53 -14.17
C VAL A 5 21.07 21.66 -13.96
N LEU A 6 21.90 21.94 -12.96
CA LEU A 6 23.08 21.12 -12.65
C LEU A 6 22.67 19.69 -12.21
N LEU A 7 21.61 19.56 -11.42
CA LEU A 7 21.06 18.26 -11.01
C LEU A 7 20.51 17.48 -12.20
N LEU A 8 19.73 18.13 -13.08
CA LEU A 8 19.23 17.54 -14.32
C LEU A 8 20.36 17.13 -15.26
N PHE A 9 21.43 17.92 -15.35
CA PHE A 9 22.61 17.62 -16.17
C PHE A 9 23.42 16.46 -15.58
N SER A 10 23.53 16.40 -14.25
CA SER A 10 24.20 15.30 -13.54
C SER A 10 23.45 13.98 -13.71
N ILE A 11 22.11 14.02 -13.60
CA ILE A 11 21.24 12.86 -13.84
C ILE A 11 21.35 12.41 -15.29
N ASN A 12 21.36 13.33 -16.26
CA ASN A 12 21.57 12.99 -17.68
C ASN A 12 22.96 12.39 -17.95
N LEU A 13 24.02 12.88 -17.31
CA LEU A 13 25.36 12.31 -17.43
C LEU A 13 25.44 10.88 -16.87
N PHE A 14 24.80 10.62 -15.72
CA PHE A 14 24.71 9.28 -15.15
C PHE A 14 23.91 8.32 -16.04
N LEU A 15 22.81 8.80 -16.64
CA LEU A 15 21.99 8.03 -17.58
C LEU A 15 22.71 7.77 -18.92
N TYR A 16 23.59 8.67 -19.39
CA TYR A 16 24.34 8.47 -20.64
C TYR A 16 25.49 7.46 -20.49
N CYS A 17 26.00 7.24 -19.27
CA CYS A 17 27.00 6.21 -19.00
C CYS A 17 26.43 4.78 -18.95
N ASP A 18 25.11 4.59 -19.08
CA ASP A 18 24.44 3.28 -18.93
C ASP A 18 24.70 2.27 -20.06
N GLU A 19 25.12 2.70 -21.25
CA GLU A 19 25.20 1.85 -22.45
C GLU A 19 26.58 1.20 -22.70
N THR A 20 27.51 1.24 -21.74
CA THR A 20 28.84 0.61 -21.90
C THR A 20 29.04 -0.59 -20.97
N ASN A 21 29.91 -1.52 -21.36
CA ASN A 21 30.35 -2.69 -20.55
C ASN A 21 30.94 -2.34 -19.17
N GLY A 22 31.02 -1.06 -18.81
CA GLY A 22 31.47 -0.57 -17.50
C GLY A 22 30.35 0.03 -16.62
N SER A 23 29.10 0.11 -17.11
CA SER A 23 28.01 0.78 -16.38
C SER A 23 27.65 0.08 -15.07
N LEU A 24 27.15 0.84 -14.10
CA LEU A 24 26.73 0.29 -12.80
C LEU A 24 25.63 -0.77 -13.00
N LYS A 25 24.70 -0.49 -13.91
CA LYS A 25 23.65 -1.42 -14.32
C LYS A 25 24.22 -2.73 -14.85
N TYR A 26 25.17 -2.66 -15.78
CA TYR A 26 25.81 -3.86 -16.33
C TYR A 26 26.50 -4.71 -15.25
N LYS A 27 27.17 -4.07 -14.29
CA LYS A 27 27.78 -4.78 -13.16
C LYS A 27 26.74 -5.46 -12.27
N MET A 28 25.62 -4.80 -11.99
CA MET A 28 24.51 -5.36 -11.22
C MET A 28 23.85 -6.55 -11.92
N ASP A 29 23.60 -6.42 -13.23
CA ASP A 29 22.96 -7.44 -14.05
C ASP A 29 23.87 -8.68 -14.18
N ASN A 30 25.16 -8.50 -14.46
CA ASN A 30 26.14 -9.59 -14.50
C ASN A 30 26.27 -10.33 -13.16
N TYR A 31 26.16 -9.62 -12.04
CA TYR A 31 26.17 -10.24 -10.73
C TYR A 31 24.89 -11.05 -10.49
N GLU A 32 23.72 -10.51 -10.86
CA GLU A 32 22.43 -11.20 -10.75
C GLU A 32 22.45 -12.54 -11.53
N GLU A 33 22.94 -12.53 -12.77
CA GLU A 33 23.08 -13.73 -13.58
C GLU A 33 23.97 -14.80 -12.93
N LYS A 34 25.13 -14.40 -12.40
CA LYS A 34 26.06 -15.30 -11.71
C LYS A 34 25.49 -15.90 -10.42
N VAL A 35 24.64 -15.17 -9.71
CA VAL A 35 24.07 -15.63 -8.43
C VAL A 35 22.87 -16.54 -8.64
N LYS A 36 22.03 -16.25 -9.64
CA LYS A 36 20.82 -17.04 -9.95
C LYS A 36 21.10 -18.44 -10.48
N THR A 37 22.21 -18.62 -11.22
CA THR A 37 22.62 -19.94 -11.73
C THR A 37 22.92 -20.99 -10.65
N LYS A 38 22.98 -20.60 -9.36
CA LYS A 38 23.18 -21.54 -8.25
C LYS A 38 21.98 -22.48 -8.03
N TRP A 39 20.75 -22.05 -8.31
CA TRP A 39 19.56 -22.89 -8.41
C TRP A 39 18.35 -22.07 -8.90
N GLU A 40 17.47 -22.68 -9.68
CA GLU A 40 16.18 -22.12 -10.10
C GLU A 40 15.02 -22.94 -9.50
N TYR A 41 13.96 -22.25 -9.05
CA TYR A 41 12.72 -22.88 -8.60
C TYR A 41 11.55 -22.31 -9.39
N ASN A 42 10.91 -23.12 -10.28
CA ASN A 42 9.60 -22.72 -10.81
C ASN A 42 8.78 -23.82 -11.56
N PRO A 43 7.60 -24.22 -11.04
CA PRO A 43 6.55 -24.88 -11.85
C PRO A 43 5.48 -23.93 -12.43
N PHE A 44 5.45 -22.62 -12.10
CA PHE A 44 4.45 -21.66 -12.59
C PHE A 44 5.10 -20.32 -12.98
N LYS A 45 5.59 -20.24 -14.23
CA LYS A 45 6.35 -19.12 -14.78
C LYS A 45 5.46 -17.86 -14.99
N ASN A 46 5.55 -16.89 -14.08
CA ASN A 46 5.29 -15.46 -14.40
C ASN A 46 6.59 -14.84 -14.94
N TYR A 47 6.51 -13.67 -15.57
CA TYR A 47 7.72 -12.95 -16.00
C TYR A 47 8.54 -12.59 -14.77
N ALA A 48 9.83 -12.93 -14.76
CA ALA A 48 10.75 -12.65 -13.66
C ALA A 48 10.81 -11.16 -13.28
N THR A 49 10.43 -10.28 -14.20
CA THR A 49 10.39 -8.83 -14.02
C THR A 49 9.16 -8.33 -13.28
N ASP A 50 8.07 -9.11 -13.20
CA ASP A 50 6.82 -8.66 -12.61
C ASP A 50 6.96 -8.39 -11.09
N ARG A 51 7.95 -9.03 -10.44
CA ARG A 51 8.34 -8.74 -9.04
C ARG A 51 8.74 -7.28 -8.81
N TYR A 52 9.37 -6.64 -9.80
CA TYR A 52 9.80 -5.23 -9.71
C TYR A 52 8.65 -4.26 -9.97
N PHE A 53 7.50 -4.77 -10.43
CA PHE A 53 6.26 -4.01 -10.60
C PHE A 53 5.31 -4.17 -9.40
N SER A 54 5.72 -4.95 -8.39
CA SER A 54 5.09 -4.99 -7.08
C SER A 54 5.87 -4.11 -6.10
N SER A 55 5.21 -3.06 -5.64
CA SER A 55 5.72 -2.13 -4.64
C SER A 55 5.51 -2.72 -3.25
N TRP A 56 6.56 -3.31 -2.65
CA TRP A 56 6.42 -4.02 -1.37
C TRP A 56 6.02 -3.08 -0.23
N LEU A 57 6.64 -1.90 -0.18
CA LEU A 57 6.42 -0.94 0.90
C LEU A 57 5.22 -0.02 0.67
N ASN A 58 4.61 -0.02 -0.52
CA ASN A 58 3.39 0.72 -0.76
C ASN A 58 2.22 0.05 0.01
N PRO A 59 1.57 0.74 0.96
CA PRO A 59 0.48 0.18 1.76
C PRO A 59 -0.77 -0.15 0.92
N ASN A 60 -0.87 0.38 -0.30
CA ASN A 60 -1.99 0.22 -1.23
C ASN A 60 -1.68 -0.71 -2.42
N ALA A 61 -0.49 -1.34 -2.44
CA ALA A 61 -0.17 -2.32 -3.47
C ALA A 61 -1.01 -3.59 -3.29
N TYR A 62 -1.42 -4.19 -4.41
CA TYR A 62 -2.14 -5.47 -4.47
C TYR A 62 -1.21 -6.64 -4.16
N ASN A 63 -0.79 -6.74 -2.90
CA ASN A 63 -0.02 -7.86 -2.39
C ASN A 63 -0.82 -8.55 -1.30
N SER A 64 -0.97 -9.88 -1.43
CA SER A 64 -1.48 -10.67 -0.31
C SER A 64 -0.40 -10.68 0.77
N LYS A 65 -0.77 -10.41 2.02
CA LYS A 65 0.23 -10.30 3.11
C LYS A 65 -0.37 -10.63 4.46
N PHE A 66 0.48 -11.08 5.35
CA PHE A 66 0.18 -11.28 6.75
C PHE A 66 1.17 -10.45 7.57
N TRP A 67 0.68 -9.37 8.17
CA TRP A 67 1.48 -8.56 9.09
C TRP A 67 1.14 -8.94 10.53
N PHE A 68 2.14 -8.98 11.41
CA PHE A 68 1.92 -9.03 12.84
C PHE A 68 2.98 -8.23 13.59
N GLY A 69 2.59 -7.60 14.69
CA GLY A 69 3.48 -6.74 15.46
C GLY A 69 2.74 -5.90 16.48
N ASP A 70 3.22 -4.67 16.66
CA ASP A 70 2.72 -3.71 17.64
C ASP A 70 2.24 -2.42 16.96
N ILE A 71 1.24 -1.78 17.57
CA ILE A 71 0.67 -0.49 17.16
C ILE A 71 0.90 0.48 18.32
N PHE A 72 1.92 1.31 18.19
CA PHE A 72 2.45 2.11 19.28
C PHE A 72 1.45 3.10 19.86
N ASN A 73 0.54 3.62 19.03
CA ASN A 73 -0.42 4.66 19.41
C ASN A 73 -1.87 4.17 19.47
N ILE A 74 -2.07 2.87 19.72
CA ILE A 74 -3.39 2.24 19.71
C ILE A 74 -4.35 2.82 20.77
N LYS A 75 -3.85 3.26 21.93
CA LYS A 75 -4.66 3.81 23.03
C LYS A 75 -5.17 5.21 22.71
N GLU A 76 -4.36 6.00 22.01
CA GLU A 76 -4.71 7.30 21.48
C GLU A 76 -5.73 7.17 20.35
N MET A 77 -5.60 6.09 19.55
CA MET A 77 -6.54 5.75 18.50
C MET A 77 -7.90 5.32 19.04
N TYR A 78 -7.93 4.52 20.10
CA TYR A 78 -9.14 4.00 20.73
C TYR A 78 -9.20 4.42 22.22
N PRO A 79 -9.79 5.58 22.53
CA PRO A 79 -9.82 6.11 23.90
C PRO A 79 -10.77 5.35 24.84
N ASN A 80 -11.56 4.41 24.33
CA ASN A 80 -12.45 3.61 25.17
C ASN A 80 -11.66 2.55 25.96
N LYS A 81 -11.53 2.80 27.27
CA LYS A 81 -10.85 1.92 28.23
C LYS A 81 -11.41 0.50 28.27
N ASN A 82 -12.68 0.31 27.89
CA ASN A 82 -13.30 -1.02 27.91
C ASN A 82 -12.64 -1.99 26.93
N PHE A 83 -11.94 -1.51 25.91
CA PHE A 83 -11.22 -2.37 24.97
C PHE A 83 -9.88 -2.88 25.51
N ASN A 84 -9.40 -2.44 26.67
CA ASN A 84 -8.23 -3.02 27.34
C ASN A 84 -7.02 -3.26 26.41
N PHE A 85 -6.70 -2.30 25.53
CA PHE A 85 -5.61 -2.46 24.56
C PHE A 85 -4.24 -2.68 25.23
N ASP A 86 -4.09 -2.33 26.51
CA ASP A 86 -2.90 -2.66 27.32
C ASP A 86 -2.75 -4.16 27.62
N LYS A 87 -3.76 -4.97 27.33
CA LYS A 87 -3.77 -6.43 27.54
C LYS A 87 -3.58 -7.22 26.25
N ILE A 88 -3.41 -6.54 25.11
CA ILE A 88 -3.12 -7.19 23.83
C ILE A 88 -1.65 -7.61 23.80
N ILE A 89 -1.41 -8.83 23.33
CA ILE A 89 -0.06 -9.39 23.17
C ILE A 89 0.39 -9.43 21.70
N LEU A 90 -0.54 -9.26 20.76
CA LEU A 90 -0.27 -9.35 19.33
C LEU A 90 -1.33 -8.60 18.54
N TYR A 91 -0.90 -7.74 17.60
CA TYR A 91 -1.74 -7.26 16.52
C TYR A 91 -1.42 -8.04 15.25
N TYR A 92 -2.43 -8.39 14.45
CA TYR A 92 -2.21 -9.11 13.20
C TYR A 92 -3.22 -8.68 12.13
N HIS A 93 -2.71 -8.32 10.96
CA HIS A 93 -3.47 -7.72 9.87
C HIS A 93 -3.30 -8.54 8.58
N PRO A 94 -4.11 -9.59 8.38
CA PRO A 94 -4.11 -10.30 7.12
C PRO A 94 -4.71 -9.42 6.01
N THR A 95 -4.11 -9.51 4.84
CA THR A 95 -4.52 -8.84 3.62
C THR A 95 -4.66 -9.87 2.52
N LEU A 96 -5.84 -9.90 1.92
CA LEU A 96 -6.11 -10.70 0.74
C LEU A 96 -6.16 -9.75 -0.45
N ALA A 97 -5.28 -9.96 -1.42
CA ALA A 97 -5.24 -9.17 -2.63
C ALA A 97 -5.06 -10.05 -3.88
N THR A 98 -5.72 -9.67 -4.96
CA THR A 98 -5.61 -10.31 -6.27
C THR A 98 -5.74 -9.29 -7.39
N GLU A 99 -5.12 -9.56 -8.53
CA GLU A 99 -5.31 -8.85 -9.79
C GLU A 99 -5.76 -9.87 -10.83
N VAL A 100 -6.85 -9.56 -11.54
CA VAL A 100 -7.36 -10.39 -12.62
C VAL A 100 -7.23 -9.61 -13.92
N THR A 101 -6.49 -10.16 -14.89
CA THR A 101 -6.20 -9.51 -16.17
C THR A 101 -6.83 -10.28 -17.34
N PRO A 102 -8.14 -10.13 -17.60
CA PRO A 102 -8.82 -10.84 -18.66
C PRO A 102 -8.33 -10.46 -20.06
N ILE A 103 -7.83 -9.24 -20.25
CA ILE A 103 -7.28 -8.78 -21.52
C ILE A 103 -5.79 -8.57 -21.33
N SER A 104 -4.97 -9.38 -22.00
CA SER A 104 -3.53 -9.17 -22.08
C SER A 104 -3.02 -9.49 -23.46
N PHE A 105 -2.22 -8.59 -24.03
CA PHE A 105 -1.59 -8.79 -25.33
C PHE A 105 -0.20 -8.16 -25.35
N LYS A 106 0.59 -8.57 -26.36
CA LYS A 106 1.99 -8.16 -26.52
C LYS A 106 2.20 -7.68 -27.95
N HIS A 107 3.06 -6.69 -28.12
CA HIS A 107 3.45 -6.18 -29.44
C HIS A 107 4.97 -6.07 -29.53
N ASN A 108 5.55 -6.60 -30.62
CA ASN A 108 6.99 -6.61 -30.91
C ASN A 108 7.89 -7.08 -29.75
N GLU A 109 7.38 -7.97 -28.90
CA GLU A 109 8.03 -8.51 -27.68
C GLU A 109 8.45 -7.47 -26.61
N LYS A 110 8.45 -6.17 -26.95
CA LYS A 110 8.82 -5.05 -26.09
C LYS A 110 7.64 -4.42 -25.37
N HIS A 111 6.46 -4.47 -25.97
CA HIS A 111 5.27 -3.82 -25.41
C HIS A 111 4.32 -4.88 -24.86
N ARG A 112 3.85 -4.71 -23.63
CA ARG A 112 2.76 -5.52 -23.06
C ARG A 112 1.65 -4.60 -22.59
N PHE A 113 0.42 -5.03 -22.81
CA PHE A 113 -0.77 -4.34 -22.36
C PHE A 113 -1.56 -5.29 -21.47
N LYS A 114 -2.11 -4.78 -20.38
CA LYS A 114 -3.05 -5.51 -19.52
C LYS A 114 -4.23 -4.61 -19.18
N ILE A 115 -5.44 -5.12 -19.28
CA ILE A 115 -6.64 -4.48 -18.73
C ILE A 115 -7.20 -5.46 -17.71
N GLY A 116 -7.46 -4.96 -16.50
CA GLY A 116 -7.83 -5.82 -15.40
C GLY A 116 -8.52 -5.13 -14.26
N VAL A 117 -8.80 -5.93 -13.23
CA VAL A 117 -9.40 -5.49 -11.99
C VAL A 117 -8.56 -5.98 -10.83
N GLY A 118 -8.23 -5.07 -9.91
CA GLY A 118 -7.54 -5.37 -8.67
C GLY A 118 -8.53 -5.35 -7.50
N TYR A 119 -8.46 -6.35 -6.63
CA TYR A 119 -9.22 -6.43 -5.38
C TYR A 119 -8.26 -6.57 -4.22
N LEU A 120 -8.49 -5.81 -3.16
CA LEU A 120 -7.75 -5.91 -1.91
C LEU A 120 -8.70 -5.75 -0.74
N THR A 121 -8.51 -6.56 0.29
CA THR A 121 -9.17 -6.42 1.59
C THR A 121 -8.14 -6.63 2.70
N HIS A 122 -8.00 -5.63 3.58
CA HIS A 122 -7.28 -5.73 4.84
C HIS A 122 -8.27 -5.99 5.97
N PHE A 123 -7.91 -6.90 6.87
CA PHE A 123 -8.62 -7.14 8.11
C PHE A 123 -7.76 -6.72 9.30
N PHE A 124 -8.38 -6.13 10.31
CA PHE A 124 -7.67 -5.64 11.49
C PHE A 124 -8.02 -6.47 12.71
N PHE A 125 -7.06 -7.24 13.21
CA PHE A 125 -7.24 -8.05 14.41
C PHE A 125 -6.17 -7.78 15.47
N SER A 126 -6.51 -8.17 16.69
CA SER A 126 -5.55 -8.34 17.77
C SER A 126 -5.90 -9.54 18.62
N HIS A 127 -4.97 -9.94 19.48
CA HIS A 127 -5.15 -11.04 20.42
C HIS A 127 -4.81 -10.60 21.85
N TYR A 128 -5.73 -10.87 22.77
CA TYR A 128 -5.55 -10.63 24.19
C TYR A 128 -4.65 -11.69 24.85
N GLY A 129 -3.91 -11.25 25.87
CA GLY A 129 -3.15 -12.14 26.74
C GLY A 129 -4.04 -13.09 27.57
N LYS A 130 -3.39 -14.04 28.24
CA LYS A 130 -4.07 -15.02 29.10
C LYS A 130 -4.91 -14.30 30.17
N GLY A 131 -6.17 -14.73 30.32
CA GLY A 131 -7.10 -14.18 31.31
C GLY A 131 -7.90 -12.96 30.83
N PHE A 132 -7.67 -12.50 29.60
CA PHE A 132 -8.42 -11.39 29.00
C PHE A 132 -9.19 -11.85 27.76
N SER A 133 -10.39 -11.33 27.60
CA SER A 133 -11.26 -11.52 26.43
C SER A 133 -12.25 -10.36 26.37
N GLN A 134 -12.68 -10.00 25.16
CA GLN A 134 -13.65 -8.94 24.91
C GLN A 134 -14.79 -9.51 24.06
N TYR A 135 -16.04 -9.22 24.44
CA TYR A 135 -17.30 -9.61 23.76
C TYR A 135 -17.31 -11.03 23.16
N TYR A 136 -16.74 -11.20 21.96
CA TYR A 136 -16.77 -12.40 21.14
C TYR A 136 -15.54 -13.32 21.30
N GLY A 137 -14.55 -12.98 22.13
CA GLY A 137 -13.49 -13.91 22.51
C GLY A 137 -12.14 -13.28 22.83
N LYS A 138 -11.07 -14.05 22.61
CA LYS A 138 -9.68 -13.63 22.84
C LYS A 138 -9.10 -12.82 21.68
N SER A 139 -9.74 -12.84 20.52
CA SER A 139 -9.35 -12.00 19.39
C SER A 139 -10.37 -10.88 19.23
N LEU A 140 -9.86 -9.68 18.99
CA LEU A 140 -10.66 -8.50 18.71
C LEU A 140 -10.54 -8.15 17.23
N PHE A 141 -11.68 -8.05 16.54
CA PHE A 141 -11.79 -7.63 15.14
C PHE A 141 -12.32 -6.20 15.08
N TYR A 142 -11.52 -5.28 14.54
CA TYR A 142 -11.79 -3.84 14.58
C TYR A 142 -12.46 -3.31 13.32
N GLY A 143 -12.16 -3.90 12.17
CA GLY A 143 -12.71 -3.43 10.91
C GLY A 143 -12.09 -4.07 9.70
N THR A 144 -12.58 -3.62 8.56
CA THR A 144 -12.02 -3.93 7.25
C THR A 144 -11.69 -2.65 6.51
N TYR A 145 -10.68 -2.75 5.65
CA TYR A 145 -10.42 -1.78 4.60
C TYR A 145 -10.46 -2.53 3.28
N THR A 146 -11.19 -2.01 2.31
CA THR A 146 -11.25 -2.61 0.98
C THR A 146 -10.88 -1.60 -0.09
N GLN A 147 -10.34 -2.13 -1.17
CA GLN A 147 -9.95 -1.37 -2.33
C GLN A 147 -10.22 -2.20 -3.57
N THR A 148 -10.95 -1.63 -4.52
CA THR A 148 -11.21 -2.23 -5.83
C THR A 148 -10.84 -1.23 -6.90
N GLU A 149 -10.07 -1.63 -7.92
CA GLU A 149 -9.74 -0.75 -9.04
C GLU A 149 -9.88 -1.47 -10.37
N VAL A 150 -10.31 -0.74 -11.40
CA VAL A 150 -10.08 -1.12 -12.79
C VAL A 150 -8.77 -0.48 -13.23
N PHE A 151 -7.90 -1.23 -13.90
CA PHE A 151 -6.59 -0.73 -14.34
C PHE A 151 -6.26 -1.07 -15.78
N PHE A 152 -5.44 -0.21 -16.36
CA PHE A 152 -4.80 -0.33 -17.67
C PHE A 152 -3.30 -0.25 -17.46
N ASP A 153 -2.59 -1.36 -17.64
CA ASP A 153 -1.14 -1.41 -17.60
C ASP A 153 -0.56 -1.35 -19.01
N TYR A 154 0.38 -0.45 -19.21
CA TYR A 154 1.33 -0.47 -20.31
C TYR A 154 2.73 -0.79 -19.77
N ILE A 155 3.34 -1.87 -20.26
CA ILE A 155 4.67 -2.29 -19.86
C ILE A 155 5.60 -2.21 -21.07
N TYR A 156 6.68 -1.46 -20.91
CA TYR A 156 7.72 -1.32 -21.92
C TYR A 156 9.01 -2.00 -21.48
N ASN A 157 9.52 -2.86 -22.36
CA ASN A 157 10.79 -3.57 -22.25
C ASN A 157 11.00 -4.27 -20.90
N ASN A 158 9.91 -4.72 -20.26
CA ASN A 158 9.89 -5.32 -18.92
C ASN A 158 10.67 -4.53 -17.84
N SER A 159 10.90 -3.24 -18.07
CA SER A 159 11.66 -2.36 -17.18
C SER A 159 10.80 -1.20 -16.72
N PHE A 160 9.85 -0.76 -17.54
CA PHE A 160 8.90 0.30 -17.19
C PHE A 160 7.48 -0.25 -17.22
N LYS A 161 6.67 0.08 -16.21
CA LYS A 161 5.22 -0.11 -16.20
C LYS A 161 4.56 1.23 -15.92
N PHE A 162 3.61 1.63 -16.74
CA PHE A 162 2.67 2.69 -16.46
C PHE A 162 1.30 2.08 -16.22
N ARG A 163 0.64 2.48 -15.13
CA ARG A 163 -0.71 2.09 -14.79
C ARG A 163 -1.61 3.31 -14.77
N PHE A 164 -2.72 3.23 -15.48
CA PHE A 164 -3.85 4.12 -15.35
C PHE A 164 -5.02 3.37 -14.74
N SER A 165 -5.53 3.84 -13.61
CA SER A 165 -6.74 3.32 -12.97
C SER A 165 -7.83 4.40 -13.06
N PRO A 166 -8.75 4.33 -14.04
CA PRO A 166 -9.80 5.35 -14.21
C PRO A 166 -10.79 5.38 -13.05
N LEU A 167 -10.95 4.25 -12.36
CA LEU A 167 -11.83 4.14 -11.20
C LEU A 167 -11.20 3.19 -10.19
N ARG A 168 -10.98 3.74 -9.00
CA ARG A 168 -10.58 3.04 -7.79
C ARG A 168 -11.55 3.41 -6.69
N HIS A 169 -12.29 2.43 -6.18
CA HIS A 169 -13.15 2.60 -5.01
C HIS A 169 -12.40 2.13 -3.76
N VAL A 170 -12.43 2.95 -2.71
CA VAL A 170 -11.87 2.63 -1.40
C VAL A 170 -12.98 2.74 -0.39
N CYS A 171 -13.11 1.75 0.50
CA CYS A 171 -13.97 1.86 1.65
C CYS A 171 -13.34 1.28 2.92
N SER A 172 -13.83 1.71 4.07
CA SER A 172 -13.56 1.08 5.35
C SER A 172 -14.84 0.93 6.15
N HIS A 173 -14.96 -0.23 6.80
CA HIS A 173 -16.10 -0.60 7.62
C HIS A 173 -15.66 -0.95 9.03
N ILE A 174 -16.41 -0.47 10.00
CA ILE A 174 -16.27 -0.90 11.40
C ILE A 174 -16.69 -2.37 11.53
N ALA A 175 -15.92 -3.14 12.29
CA ALA A 175 -16.32 -4.50 12.67
C ALA A 175 -17.13 -4.55 13.96
N GLY A 176 -17.84 -5.67 14.14
CA GLY A 176 -18.79 -5.89 15.24
C GLY A 176 -18.22 -5.64 16.63
N ASP A 177 -16.94 -5.95 16.89
CA ASP A 177 -16.44 -5.94 18.26
C ASP A 177 -16.15 -4.54 18.82
N ILE A 178 -16.04 -3.53 17.94
CA ILE A 178 -15.97 -2.11 18.33
C ILE A 178 -17.24 -1.34 17.95
N LEU A 179 -18.23 -2.04 17.39
CA LEU A 179 -19.47 -1.44 16.94
C LEU A 179 -20.25 -0.92 18.15
N GLY A 180 -20.52 0.38 18.16
CA GLY A 180 -21.22 1.04 19.26
C GLY A 180 -20.32 1.84 20.20
N ASP A 181 -19.00 1.82 20.02
CA ASP A 181 -18.12 2.76 20.73
C ASP A 181 -18.38 4.20 20.26
N ASP A 182 -18.93 4.99 21.16
CA ASP A 182 -19.31 6.37 20.92
C ASP A 182 -18.21 7.38 21.24
N LYS A 183 -17.03 6.88 21.62
CA LYS A 183 -15.82 7.69 21.71
C LYS A 183 -15.02 7.73 20.42
N LEU A 184 -15.42 6.95 19.40
CA LEU A 184 -14.78 6.98 18.08
C LEU A 184 -15.28 8.11 17.19
N TYR A 185 -16.41 8.73 17.55
CA TYR A 185 -17.08 9.76 16.78
C TYR A 185 -17.98 10.61 17.68
N ASP A 186 -18.20 11.88 17.34
CA ASP A 186 -19.14 12.71 18.08
C ASP A 186 -20.57 12.47 17.59
N LYS A 187 -21.37 11.70 18.36
CA LYS A 187 -22.78 11.44 18.06
C LYS A 187 -23.64 12.70 17.90
N SER A 188 -23.23 13.84 18.45
CA SER A 188 -23.98 15.09 18.32
C SER A 188 -23.79 15.76 16.96
N THR A 189 -22.74 15.39 16.22
CA THR A 189 -22.38 16.00 14.94
C THR A 189 -22.17 15.00 13.80
N GLU A 190 -21.91 13.73 14.09
CA GLU A 190 -21.60 12.66 13.12
C GLU A 190 -22.64 11.53 13.18
N GLU A 191 -23.32 11.28 12.05
CA GLU A 191 -24.42 10.31 11.99
C GLU A 191 -24.03 8.95 11.38
N PHE A 192 -22.91 8.87 10.63
CA PHE A 192 -22.53 7.67 9.87
C PHE A 192 -21.14 7.13 10.22
N LYS A 193 -20.95 5.81 10.11
CA LYS A 193 -19.80 5.05 10.65
C LYS A 193 -18.93 4.34 9.60
N ASP A 194 -19.24 4.45 8.31
CA ASP A 194 -18.37 3.93 7.26
C ASP A 194 -17.86 5.09 6.40
N ASN A 195 -16.77 4.84 5.69
CA ASN A 195 -16.21 5.78 4.73
C ASN A 195 -16.01 5.09 3.40
N GLY A 196 -16.34 5.82 2.32
CA GLY A 196 -16.19 5.35 0.96
C GLY A 196 -15.92 6.52 0.02
N PHE A 197 -14.94 6.37 -0.87
CA PHE A 197 -14.64 7.37 -1.89
C PHE A 197 -14.00 6.74 -3.12
N GLU A 198 -14.13 7.44 -4.24
CA GLU A 198 -13.66 7.03 -5.55
C GLU A 198 -12.53 7.95 -6.00
N GLN A 199 -11.53 7.34 -6.63
CA GLN A 199 -10.36 8.02 -7.14
C GLN A 199 -10.05 7.55 -8.56
N MET A 200 -9.40 8.45 -9.29
CA MET A 200 -8.65 8.14 -10.49
C MET A 200 -7.16 8.15 -10.12
N GLN A 201 -6.39 7.18 -10.59
CA GLN A 201 -4.98 7.05 -10.25
C GLN A 201 -4.10 6.88 -11.50
N PHE A 202 -2.93 7.50 -11.44
CA PHE A 202 -1.82 7.24 -12.35
C PHE A 202 -0.63 6.76 -11.52
N SER A 203 0.04 5.71 -11.96
CA SER A 203 1.28 5.28 -11.33
C SER A 203 2.27 4.72 -12.33
N ALA A 204 3.55 4.79 -11.99
CA ALA A 204 4.62 4.25 -12.79
C ALA A 204 5.59 3.46 -11.92
N HIS A 205 6.17 2.43 -12.52
CA HIS A 205 7.23 1.61 -11.95
C HIS A 205 8.38 1.55 -12.94
N TYR A 206 9.60 1.65 -12.44
CA TYR A 206 10.81 1.59 -13.24
C TYR A 206 11.88 0.73 -12.56
N LYS A 207 12.36 -0.30 -13.26
CA LYS A 207 13.47 -1.16 -12.84
C LYS A 207 14.78 -0.61 -13.38
N TYR A 208 15.74 -0.40 -12.49
CA TYR A 208 17.14 -0.09 -12.81
C TYR A 208 18.08 -0.99 -12.00
N GLY A 209 18.58 -2.05 -12.61
CA GLY A 209 19.37 -3.09 -11.93
C GLY A 209 18.64 -3.66 -10.71
N TRP A 210 19.24 -3.50 -9.52
CA TRP A 210 18.67 -3.94 -8.24
C TRP A 210 17.59 -3.01 -7.68
N PHE A 211 17.38 -1.84 -8.28
CA PHE A 211 16.41 -0.85 -7.81
C PHE A 211 15.09 -0.97 -8.57
N ALA A 212 13.99 -0.92 -7.83
CA ALA A 212 12.66 -0.68 -8.36
C ALA A 212 12.15 0.65 -7.80
N PHE A 213 12.01 1.64 -8.68
CA PHE A 213 11.41 2.91 -8.38
C PHE A 213 9.92 2.85 -8.70
N TYR A 214 9.09 3.47 -7.88
CA TYR A 214 7.68 3.58 -8.16
C TYR A 214 7.11 4.88 -7.60
N GLY A 215 6.03 5.35 -8.20
CA GLY A 215 5.34 6.55 -7.74
C GLY A 215 4.08 6.80 -8.52
N GLY A 216 3.30 7.77 -8.06
CA GLY A 216 2.03 8.07 -8.68
C GLY A 216 1.28 9.19 -8.00
N VAL A 217 0.12 9.48 -8.58
CA VAL A 217 -0.84 10.45 -8.09
C VAL A 217 -2.24 9.85 -8.17
N ALA A 218 -3.10 10.25 -7.23
CA ALA A 218 -4.52 9.93 -7.27
C ALA A 218 -5.34 11.20 -7.04
N PHE A 219 -6.52 11.27 -7.65
CA PHE A 219 -7.46 12.40 -7.55
C PHE A 219 -8.85 11.88 -7.25
N ALA A 220 -9.59 12.53 -6.35
CA ALA A 220 -10.99 12.20 -6.11
C ALA A 220 -11.83 12.36 -7.39
N ILE A 221 -12.70 11.38 -7.65
CA ILE A 221 -13.72 11.48 -8.69
C ILE A 221 -14.94 12.20 -8.11
N THR A 222 -15.43 13.22 -8.80
CA THR A 222 -16.58 14.02 -8.37
C THR A 222 -17.84 13.17 -8.28
N GLY A 223 -18.46 13.11 -7.11
CA GLY A 223 -19.75 12.41 -6.89
C GLY A 223 -19.94 11.94 -5.46
N PHE A 224 -18.86 11.52 -4.79
CA PHE A 224 -18.88 11.01 -3.42
C PHE A 224 -18.28 12.02 -2.41
N LYS A 225 -18.78 13.26 -2.44
CA LYS A 225 -18.45 14.27 -1.41
C LYS A 225 -19.19 14.07 -0.08
N LYS A 226 -19.90 12.95 0.06
CA LYS A 226 -20.78 12.59 1.19
C LYS A 226 -20.20 11.44 2.01
N SER A 227 -18.88 11.45 2.22
CA SER A 227 -18.15 10.56 3.13
C SER A 227 -17.47 11.39 4.21
N ASN A 228 -17.34 10.86 5.44
CA ASN A 228 -16.73 11.61 6.54
C ASN A 228 -15.26 11.92 6.29
N LEU A 229 -14.65 11.16 5.37
CA LEU A 229 -13.37 11.51 4.77
C LEU A 229 -13.40 11.23 3.26
N VAL A 230 -12.83 12.15 2.49
CA VAL A 230 -12.57 12.01 1.06
C VAL A 230 -11.10 12.38 0.82
N ASP A 231 -10.31 11.47 0.26
CA ASP A 231 -8.95 11.78 -0.20
C ASP A 231 -9.03 12.50 -1.56
N LEU A 232 -8.91 13.84 -1.51
CA LEU A 232 -9.02 14.72 -2.67
C LEU A 232 -7.85 14.53 -3.64
N PHE A 233 -6.65 14.34 -3.09
CA PHE A 233 -5.43 14.23 -3.85
C PHE A 233 -4.36 13.47 -3.07
N ASN A 234 -3.80 12.43 -3.68
CA ASN A 234 -2.66 11.70 -3.16
C ASN A 234 -1.47 11.86 -4.11
N ILE A 235 -0.28 12.05 -3.55
CA ILE A 235 0.98 11.84 -4.25
C ILE A 235 1.85 10.87 -3.46
N PHE A 236 2.50 9.94 -4.16
CA PHE A 236 3.38 8.97 -3.52
C PHE A 236 4.58 8.61 -4.38
N SER A 237 5.64 8.15 -3.71
CA SER A 237 6.82 7.57 -4.31
C SER A 237 7.44 6.53 -3.39
N GLY A 238 8.28 5.66 -3.96
CA GLY A 238 9.05 4.72 -3.20
C GLY A 238 10.13 4.06 -4.03
N ILE A 239 11.03 3.40 -3.30
CA ILE A 239 12.16 2.67 -3.84
C ILE A 239 12.30 1.36 -3.07
N ASP A 240 12.29 0.25 -3.81
CA ASP A 240 12.65 -1.07 -3.30
C ASP A 240 14.02 -1.45 -3.89
N PHE A 241 14.97 -1.80 -3.02
CA PHE A 241 16.30 -2.28 -3.34
C PHE A 241 16.34 -3.79 -3.13
N ARG A 242 16.65 -4.55 -4.18
CA ARG A 242 16.63 -6.02 -4.22
C ARG A 242 17.99 -6.57 -4.66
N VAL A 243 18.78 -7.08 -3.73
CA VAL A 243 20.11 -7.64 -4.03
C VAL A 243 20.04 -9.17 -4.02
N PRO A 244 20.36 -9.85 -5.12
CA PRO A 244 20.42 -11.31 -5.13
C PRO A 244 21.56 -11.80 -4.22
N ILE A 245 21.24 -12.70 -3.29
CA ILE A 245 22.23 -13.27 -2.35
C ILE A 245 22.61 -14.69 -2.79
N TRP A 246 21.62 -15.52 -3.11
CA TRP A 246 21.84 -16.94 -3.43
C TRP A 246 20.65 -17.56 -4.18
N GLY A 247 20.86 -17.93 -5.46
CA GLY A 247 19.78 -18.41 -6.33
C GLY A 247 18.62 -17.42 -6.40
N GLU A 248 17.40 -17.87 -6.08
CA GLU A 248 16.19 -17.04 -6.04
C GLU A 248 16.02 -16.22 -4.74
N ILE A 249 16.98 -16.29 -3.81
CA ILE A 249 16.97 -15.51 -2.56
C ILE A 249 17.61 -14.15 -2.79
N SER A 250 16.88 -13.08 -2.46
CA SER A 250 17.35 -11.70 -2.49
C SER A 250 17.20 -11.03 -1.12
N PHE A 251 18.14 -10.18 -0.74
CA PHE A 251 17.90 -9.18 0.29
C PHE A 251 16.98 -8.11 -0.28
N ILE A 252 16.00 -7.65 0.48
CA ILE A 252 15.12 -6.56 0.07
C ILE A 252 15.06 -5.50 1.17
N SER A 253 15.15 -4.23 0.78
CA SER A 253 14.96 -3.08 1.68
C SER A 253 14.39 -1.92 0.90
N GLY A 254 13.77 -0.95 1.56
CA GLY A 254 13.31 0.23 0.86
C GLY A 254 12.67 1.30 1.72
N VAL A 255 12.14 2.30 1.04
CA VAL A 255 11.34 3.37 1.62
C VAL A 255 10.19 3.74 0.70
N TYR A 256 9.05 4.04 1.31
CA TYR A 256 7.86 4.61 0.70
C TYR A 256 7.51 5.91 1.42
N LEU A 257 7.17 6.93 0.64
CA LEU A 257 6.68 8.21 1.10
C LEU A 257 5.42 8.56 0.32
N GLY A 258 4.41 9.05 1.01
CA GLY A 258 3.17 9.52 0.43
C GLY A 258 2.60 10.67 1.25
N VAL A 259 1.74 11.45 0.62
CA VAL A 259 1.02 12.56 1.24
C VAL A 259 -0.37 12.62 0.61
N ASN A 260 -1.41 12.70 1.45
CA ASN A 260 -2.81 12.81 1.04
C ASN A 260 -3.36 14.18 1.45
N LEU A 261 -4.10 14.84 0.57
CA LEU A 261 -4.94 15.98 0.87
C LEU A 261 -6.35 15.46 1.11
N ASP A 262 -6.73 15.42 2.38
CA ASP A 262 -8.01 14.88 2.81
C ASP A 262 -9.00 16.01 3.03
N GLN A 263 -10.24 15.81 2.61
CA GLN A 263 -11.38 16.59 3.06
C GLN A 263 -12.12 15.81 4.15
N ILE A 264 -12.12 16.35 5.36
CA ILE A 264 -12.81 15.78 6.51
C ILE A 264 -14.16 16.47 6.65
N ASN A 265 -15.23 15.68 6.60
CA ASN A 265 -16.61 16.16 6.64
C ASN A 265 -17.30 15.77 7.95
N THR A 266 -18.12 16.68 8.44
CA THR A 266 -19.17 16.41 9.42
C THR A 266 -20.47 16.19 8.67
N ILE A 267 -21.03 14.98 8.72
CA ILE A 267 -22.20 14.60 7.90
C ILE A 267 -23.44 14.42 8.75
N LYS A 268 -24.55 14.96 8.23
CA LYS A 268 -25.91 14.70 8.71
C LYS A 268 -26.74 14.02 7.62
N ARG A 269 -27.49 12.99 7.97
CA ARG A 269 -28.46 12.32 7.12
C ARG A 269 -29.79 13.09 7.15
N THR A 270 -30.42 13.18 6.00
CA THR A 270 -31.79 13.65 5.82
C THR A 270 -32.64 12.48 5.33
N ILE A 271 -33.95 12.68 5.18
CA ILE A 271 -34.89 11.62 4.75
C ILE A 271 -34.45 11.02 3.40
N ASP A 272 -33.89 11.85 2.51
CA ASP A 272 -33.57 11.47 1.13
C ASP A 272 -32.08 11.64 0.76
N ASP A 273 -31.24 12.19 1.66
CA ASP A 273 -29.86 12.53 1.29
C ASP A 273 -28.88 12.61 2.48
N TYR A 274 -27.62 12.92 2.20
CA TYR A 274 -26.58 13.30 3.16
C TYR A 274 -26.09 14.71 2.87
N ILE A 275 -25.99 15.53 3.92
CA ILE A 275 -25.45 16.89 3.83
C ILE A 275 -24.17 17.01 4.65
N ALA A 276 -23.15 17.67 4.07
CA ALA A 276 -21.97 18.07 4.81
C ALA A 276 -22.29 19.37 5.58
N LEU A 277 -22.27 19.31 6.91
CA LEU A 277 -22.49 20.47 7.78
C LEU A 277 -21.25 21.36 7.88
N ARG A 278 -20.08 20.73 7.93
CA ARG A 278 -18.77 21.37 8.00
C ARG A 278 -17.76 20.51 7.25
N SER A 279 -16.80 21.18 6.62
CA SER A 279 -15.70 20.53 5.91
C SER A 279 -14.42 21.32 6.16
N TYR A 280 -13.32 20.61 6.38
CA TYR A 280 -11.99 21.20 6.38
C TYR A 280 -11.02 20.27 5.68
N ASN A 281 -9.92 20.83 5.18
CA ASN A 281 -8.89 20.06 4.50
C ASN A 281 -7.67 19.87 5.39
N GLU A 282 -7.05 18.71 5.31
CA GLU A 282 -5.86 18.34 6.07
C GLU A 282 -4.87 17.58 5.19
N TRP A 283 -3.57 17.82 5.36
CA TRP A 283 -2.52 17.04 4.72
C TRP A 283 -2.04 15.93 5.65
N THR A 284 -2.17 14.67 5.24
CA THR A 284 -1.75 13.51 6.02
C THR A 284 -0.56 12.79 5.37
N PRO A 285 0.58 12.64 6.07
CA PRO A 285 1.73 11.90 5.54
C PRO A 285 1.49 10.39 5.61
N SER A 286 2.19 9.64 4.77
CA SER A 286 2.27 8.18 4.82
C SER A 286 3.72 7.77 4.58
N ILE A 287 4.28 7.01 5.51
CA ILE A 287 5.68 6.58 5.49
C ILE A 287 5.67 5.07 5.73
N SER A 288 6.45 4.35 4.94
CA SER A 288 6.71 2.95 5.20
C SER A 288 8.16 2.61 4.87
N VAL A 289 8.85 1.99 5.81
CA VAL A 289 10.23 1.51 5.63
C VAL A 289 10.30 0.05 6.04
N GLY A 290 11.15 -0.72 5.38
CA GLY A 290 11.29 -2.11 5.72
C GLY A 290 12.54 -2.73 5.14
N ALA A 291 12.93 -3.85 5.74
CA ALA A 291 14.05 -4.68 5.31
C ALA A 291 13.72 -6.16 5.57
N GLY A 292 14.20 -7.04 4.72
CA GLY A 292 13.88 -8.45 4.78
C GLY A 292 14.55 -9.28 3.70
N VAL A 293 13.98 -10.45 3.46
CA VAL A 293 14.44 -11.42 2.48
C VAL A 293 13.28 -11.75 1.55
N GLU A 294 13.54 -11.70 0.25
CA GLU A 294 12.66 -12.17 -0.81
C GLU A 294 13.14 -13.55 -1.27
N ILE A 295 12.26 -14.54 -1.22
CA ILE A 295 12.49 -15.90 -1.70
C ILE A 295 11.49 -16.15 -2.82
N TYR A 296 11.97 -16.12 -4.06
CA TYR A 296 11.11 -16.19 -5.24
C TYR A 296 10.01 -15.11 -5.20
N ARG A 297 8.77 -15.46 -4.82
CA ARG A 297 7.63 -14.52 -4.70
C ARG A 297 7.27 -14.06 -3.29
N ILE A 298 7.88 -14.67 -2.28
CA ILE A 298 7.55 -14.45 -0.89
C ILE A 298 8.57 -13.52 -0.28
N ILE A 299 8.12 -12.37 0.20
CA ILE A 299 8.93 -11.43 0.98
C ILE A 299 8.62 -11.65 2.45
N ILE A 300 9.65 -11.86 3.27
CA ILE A 300 9.55 -11.92 4.73
C ILE A 300 10.45 -10.83 5.28
N GLY A 301 9.88 -9.86 5.99
CA GLY A 301 10.66 -8.72 6.46
C GLY A 301 10.04 -7.99 7.64
N VAL A 302 10.85 -7.14 8.27
CA VAL A 302 10.38 -6.19 9.28
C VAL A 302 10.01 -4.88 8.61
N LYS A 303 8.93 -4.27 9.08
CA LYS A 303 8.34 -3.07 8.49
C LYS A 303 7.85 -2.12 9.55
N TYR A 304 8.21 -0.86 9.41
CA TYR A 304 7.62 0.25 10.13
C TYR A 304 6.69 1.01 9.20
N GLN A 305 5.51 1.39 9.69
CA GLN A 305 4.56 2.21 8.94
C GLN A 305 4.01 3.32 9.84
N TYR A 306 3.98 4.52 9.29
CA TYR A 306 3.31 5.68 9.86
C TYR A 306 2.38 6.27 8.82
N GLU A 307 1.09 6.02 8.95
CA GLU A 307 0.12 6.39 7.94
C GLU A 307 -1.24 6.65 8.57
N ARG A 308 -2.16 7.20 7.77
CA ARG A 308 -3.55 7.33 8.19
C ARG A 308 -4.13 5.96 8.52
N SER A 309 -4.75 5.84 9.70
CA SER A 309 -5.29 4.57 10.20
C SER A 309 -6.39 4.03 9.29
N LYS A 310 -6.14 2.87 8.69
CA LYS A 310 -7.12 2.14 7.88
C LYS A 310 -8.12 1.33 8.70
N GLN A 311 -7.87 1.17 10.00
CA GLN A 311 -8.72 0.43 10.93
C GLN A 311 -9.77 1.29 11.65
N LEU A 312 -9.64 2.62 11.55
CA LEU A 312 -10.59 3.55 12.12
C LEU A 312 -11.59 3.99 11.08
N TYR A 313 -12.86 4.00 11.47
CA TYR A 313 -14.01 4.40 10.65
C TYR A 313 -13.76 5.64 9.81
N ALA A 314 -13.22 6.69 10.45
CA ALA A 314 -13.11 7.99 9.82
C ALA A 314 -11.77 8.20 9.10
N PHE A 315 -10.84 7.25 9.24
CA PHE A 315 -9.42 7.47 8.95
C PHE A 315 -8.83 8.75 9.61
N LYS A 316 -9.49 9.35 10.61
CA LYS A 316 -9.13 10.67 11.18
C LYS A 316 -7.85 10.68 12.02
N LYS A 317 -7.28 9.51 12.34
CA LYS A 317 -6.10 9.42 13.20
C LYS A 317 -4.97 8.74 12.45
N MET A 318 -3.76 9.16 12.78
CA MET A 318 -2.54 8.48 12.34
C MET A 318 -2.38 7.17 13.11
N GLU A 319 -1.80 6.18 12.46
CA GLU A 319 -1.38 4.89 13.01
C GLU A 319 0.14 4.79 12.88
N SER A 320 0.80 4.41 13.97
CA SER A 320 2.22 4.07 13.97
C SER A 320 2.38 2.62 14.37
N LYS A 321 2.89 1.78 13.46
CA LYS A 321 3.03 0.35 13.69
C LYS A 321 4.37 -0.19 13.22
N PHE A 322 4.86 -1.22 13.91
CA PHE A 322 6.08 -1.93 13.59
C PHE A 322 5.85 -3.43 13.75
N GLY A 323 6.31 -4.22 12.78
CA GLY A 323 6.11 -5.67 12.85
C GLY A 323 6.77 -6.44 11.73
N LEU A 324 6.53 -7.74 11.73
CA LEU A 324 6.96 -8.66 10.69
C LEU A 324 5.83 -8.81 9.67
N GLU A 325 6.18 -8.76 8.38
CA GLU A 325 5.27 -8.95 7.26
C GLU A 325 5.76 -10.13 6.42
N ALA A 326 4.88 -11.09 6.16
CA ALA A 326 5.04 -12.07 5.09
C ALA A 326 4.14 -11.65 3.94
N SER A 327 4.71 -11.34 2.78
CA SER A 327 3.99 -10.83 1.61
C SER A 327 4.22 -11.71 0.40
N LEU A 328 3.17 -11.98 -0.35
CA LEU A 328 3.17 -12.63 -1.65
C LEU A 328 2.76 -11.59 -2.70
N TYR A 329 3.67 -11.29 -3.63
CA TYR A 329 3.33 -10.48 -4.79
C TYR A 329 2.71 -11.33 -5.90
N LEU A 330 1.83 -10.68 -6.69
CA LEU A 330 1.01 -11.32 -7.72
C LEU A 330 1.70 -11.39 -9.09
#